data_AF-A0A2H5TGU2-F1
#
_entry.id   AF-A0A2H5TGU2-F1
#
_cell.length_a   1.000
_cell.length_b   1.000
_cell.length_c   1.000
_cell.angle_alpha   90.00
_cell.angle_beta   90.00
_cell.angle_gamma   90.00
#
_symmetry.space_group_name_H-M   'P 1'
#
loop_
_entity.id
_entity.type
_entity.pdbx_description
1 polymer ?
#
loop_
_entity_poly.entity_id
_entity_poly.type
_entity_poly.pdbx_seq_one_letter_code
_entity_poly.pdbx_strand_id
1 'polypeptide(L)'
;MSDKINQNLLTANPNFAELYKQLTTQYLAPDGTTKALKKEIDQKEFIKERTEYLENLTLYNVLQQLSLQNDLKNKINYKENKKIVESLDEVLSFAESKQYLNFHPTDLSLDKNNYIFDSVEKVETENVTTTLLGLTEVELIKRIENELEYLSKSNSKEFILNSVESKLTRQCEDIAKFYYTVEVTNTNPKLLAAKASQLDKILNHKLEELRISKINIVKNQIRLGERITDYLNVMKEILAKLWNLTEEFKFRHEFEKNRIFNDYFSDLVKSILLKLKVLRLQALTNIYDKQIVESLNVIKKNLVEEENEKSTILKRLNNKLMEYQSIGDEFEQIVQEYLNITKEIETIKDDIRRINGKEE
;
A
#
# COMPACT_ATOMS: atom_id res chain seq x y z
N MET A 1 22.58 9.22 0.77
CA MET A 1 21.53 8.32 0.21
C MET A 1 20.54 9.20 -0.52
N SER A 2 20.66 9.31 -1.85
CA SER A 2 19.68 9.98 -2.70
C SER A 2 18.88 8.90 -3.40
N ASP A 3 18.09 8.14 -2.64
CA ASP A 3 17.17 7.19 -3.23
C ASP A 3 16.21 7.96 -4.13
N LYS A 4 16.29 7.66 -5.42
CA LYS A 4 15.36 8.11 -6.44
C LYS A 4 13.95 7.73 -5.98
N ILE A 5 13.26 8.67 -5.32
CA ILE A 5 11.81 8.60 -5.17
C ILE A 5 11.27 8.44 -6.59
N ASN A 6 10.47 7.39 -6.81
CA ASN A 6 9.87 7.03 -8.09
C ASN A 6 9.41 8.29 -8.81
N GLN A 7 10.03 8.61 -9.95
CA GLN A 7 9.69 9.80 -10.74
C GLN A 7 8.19 9.82 -11.12
N ASN A 8 7.58 8.65 -11.21
CA ASN A 8 6.14 8.47 -11.44
C ASN A 8 5.25 8.97 -10.28
N LEU A 9 5.74 8.99 -9.04
CA LEU A 9 5.01 9.55 -7.88
C LEU A 9 5.16 11.08 -7.80
N LEU A 10 6.30 11.63 -8.24
CA LEU A 10 6.49 13.08 -8.36
C LEU A 10 5.67 13.69 -9.51
N THR A 11 5.44 12.95 -10.61
CA THR A 11 4.59 13.42 -11.71
C THR A 11 3.10 13.32 -11.40
N ALA A 12 2.67 12.34 -10.60
CA ALA A 12 1.28 12.18 -10.18
C ALA A 12 0.82 13.22 -9.14
N ASN A 13 1.74 13.73 -8.30
CA ASN A 13 1.42 14.67 -7.22
C ASN A 13 2.35 15.90 -7.24
N PRO A 14 1.99 16.98 -7.97
CA PRO A 14 2.87 18.13 -8.18
C PRO A 14 3.20 18.88 -6.87
N ASN A 15 2.25 18.96 -5.94
CA ASN A 15 2.47 19.62 -4.65
C ASN A 15 3.48 18.86 -3.77
N PHE A 16 3.51 17.53 -3.87
CA PHE A 16 4.49 16.71 -3.14
C PHE A 16 5.88 16.81 -3.76
N ALA A 17 5.96 16.93 -5.10
CA ALA A 17 7.22 17.19 -5.81
C ALA A 17 7.82 18.55 -5.42
N GLU A 18 7.00 19.58 -5.24
CA GLU A 18 7.43 20.90 -4.81
C GLU A 18 7.89 20.90 -3.35
N LEU A 19 7.14 20.25 -2.45
CA LEU A 19 7.53 20.07 -1.05
C LEU A 19 8.82 19.24 -0.91
N TYR A 20 8.99 18.19 -1.70
CA TYR A 20 10.22 17.39 -1.71
C TYR A 20 11.42 18.19 -2.24
N LYS A 21 11.22 19.00 -3.28
CA LYS A 21 12.23 19.95 -3.75
C LYS A 21 12.58 20.97 -2.68
N GLN A 22 11.60 21.53 -1.97
CA GLN A 22 11.85 22.50 -0.89
C GLN A 22 12.59 21.85 0.29
N LEU A 23 12.20 20.63 0.69
CA LEU A 23 12.87 19.90 1.77
C LEU A 23 14.32 19.55 1.44
N THR A 24 14.60 19.08 0.22
CA THR A 24 15.96 18.74 -0.23
C THR A 24 16.84 19.98 -0.52
N THR A 25 16.23 21.07 -0.99
CA THR A 25 16.97 22.31 -1.30
C THR A 25 17.20 23.20 -0.08
N GLN A 26 16.24 23.33 0.83
CA GLN A 26 16.37 24.22 2.00
C GLN A 26 16.77 23.49 3.27
N TYR A 27 16.22 22.30 3.54
CA TYR A 27 16.25 21.74 4.89
C TYR A 27 17.17 20.54 5.07
N LEU A 28 17.32 19.62 4.10
CA LEU A 28 18.07 18.37 4.30
C LEU A 28 19.40 18.30 3.54
N ALA A 29 20.43 17.79 4.22
CA ALA A 29 21.70 17.38 3.65
C ALA A 29 21.62 15.95 3.05
N PRO A 30 22.62 15.52 2.25
CA PRO A 30 22.62 14.21 1.55
C PRO A 30 22.54 12.96 2.44
N ASP A 31 22.69 13.16 3.75
CA ASP A 31 22.71 12.12 4.79
C ASP A 31 21.41 12.11 5.63
N GLY A 32 20.43 12.96 5.32
CA GLY A 32 19.15 13.03 6.03
C GLY A 32 19.13 13.99 7.24
N THR A 33 20.23 14.67 7.54
CA THR A 33 20.31 15.67 8.62
C THR A 33 19.94 17.07 8.14
N THR A 34 19.47 17.93 9.05
CA THR A 34 19.12 19.31 8.69
C THR A 34 20.38 20.08 8.26
N LYS A 35 20.32 20.88 7.18
CA LYS A 35 21.47 21.68 6.68
C LYS A 35 22.02 22.65 7.73
N ALA A 36 21.18 23.13 8.66
CA ALA A 36 21.60 23.94 9.80
C ALA A 36 22.53 23.15 10.74
N LEU A 37 22.11 21.96 11.17
CA LEU A 37 22.91 21.06 12.01
C LEU A 37 24.22 20.63 11.33
N LYS A 38 24.19 20.33 10.03
CA LYS A 38 25.43 19.95 9.32
C LYS A 38 26.41 21.13 9.23
N LYS A 39 25.91 22.36 9.04
CA LYS A 39 26.75 23.57 9.07
C LYS A 39 27.31 23.84 10.46
N GLU A 40 26.55 23.62 11.52
CA GLU A 40 27.04 23.73 12.91
C GLU A 40 28.10 22.67 13.22
N ILE A 41 27.91 21.43 12.77
CA ILE A 41 28.89 20.33 12.96
C ILE A 41 30.18 20.58 12.17
N ASP A 42 30.08 21.14 10.96
CA ASP A 42 31.22 21.42 10.08
C ASP A 42 31.93 22.75 10.42
N GLN A 43 31.38 23.56 11.33
CA GLN A 43 32.08 24.75 11.83
C GLN A 43 33.33 24.33 12.59
N LYS A 44 34.47 24.92 12.21
CA LYS A 44 35.77 24.67 12.86
C LYS A 44 35.73 24.98 14.36
N GLU A 45 34.84 25.88 14.79
CA GLU A 45 34.59 26.17 16.21
C GLU A 45 33.96 24.99 16.94
N PHE A 46 32.94 24.33 16.39
CA PHE A 46 32.35 23.14 17.00
C PHE A 46 33.34 21.96 17.08
N ILE A 47 34.19 21.79 16.07
CA ILE A 47 35.25 20.78 16.11
C ILE A 47 36.24 21.08 17.25
N LYS A 48 36.61 22.35 17.45
CA LYS A 48 37.50 22.79 18.54
C LYS A 48 36.85 22.63 19.92
N GLU A 49 35.62 23.09 20.09
CA GLU A 49 34.86 22.94 21.34
C GLU A 49 34.66 21.46 21.68
N ARG A 50 34.39 20.63 20.67
CA ARG A 50 34.28 19.18 20.86
C ARG A 50 35.62 18.54 21.22
N THR A 51 36.72 18.95 20.61
CA THR A 51 38.05 18.44 20.98
C THR A 51 38.41 18.86 22.40
N GLU A 52 38.17 20.13 22.77
CA GLU A 52 38.39 20.63 24.13
C GLU A 52 37.50 19.90 25.15
N TYR A 53 36.24 19.66 24.83
CA TYR A 53 35.34 18.87 25.68
C TYR A 53 35.83 17.43 25.86
N LEU A 54 36.25 16.77 24.77
CA LEU A 54 36.77 15.40 24.84
C LEU A 54 38.11 15.34 25.60
N GLU A 55 38.98 16.32 25.41
CA GLU A 55 40.22 16.47 26.19
C GLU A 55 39.89 16.62 27.68
N ASN A 56 38.98 17.52 28.04
CA ASN A 56 38.54 17.72 29.43
C ASN A 56 37.88 16.46 30.01
N LEU A 57 37.08 15.74 29.22
CA LEU A 57 36.43 14.50 29.63
C LEU A 57 37.44 13.36 29.81
N THR A 58 38.46 13.26 28.96
CA THR A 58 39.54 12.27 29.15
C THR A 58 40.35 12.58 30.40
N LEU A 59 40.70 13.84 30.64
CA LEU A 59 41.36 14.27 31.87
C LEU A 59 40.51 13.96 33.10
N TYR A 60 39.21 14.26 33.06
CA TYR A 60 38.25 13.94 34.12
C TYR A 60 38.22 12.44 34.43
N ASN A 61 38.05 11.59 33.40
CA ASN A 61 38.02 10.15 33.56
C ASN A 61 39.34 9.59 34.11
N VAL A 62 40.48 10.13 33.69
CA VAL A 62 41.80 9.71 34.22
C VAL A 62 41.95 10.12 35.68
N LEU A 63 41.48 11.31 36.07
CA LEU A 63 41.45 11.76 37.46
C LEU A 63 40.52 10.89 38.32
N GLN A 64 39.30 10.60 37.84
CA GLN A 64 38.36 9.71 38.52
C GLN A 64 38.93 8.28 38.64
N GLN A 65 39.62 7.77 37.63
CA GLN A 65 40.30 6.48 37.69
C GLN A 65 41.57 6.49 38.56
N LEU A 66 42.20 7.65 38.77
CA LEU A 66 43.31 7.82 39.72
C LEU A 66 42.81 7.77 41.15
N SER A 67 41.71 8.44 41.44
CA SER A 67 40.95 8.33 42.69
C SER A 67 40.63 6.86 43.01
N LEU A 68 39.91 6.17 42.11
CA LEU A 68 39.51 4.77 42.31
C LEU A 68 40.69 3.79 42.44
N GLN A 69 41.80 3.99 41.71
CA GLN A 69 42.96 3.11 41.83
C GLN A 69 43.77 3.35 43.10
N ASN A 70 43.73 4.56 43.66
CA ASN A 70 44.38 4.85 44.93
C ASN A 70 43.58 4.28 46.10
N ASP A 71 42.26 4.24 46.01
CA ASP A 71 41.42 3.45 46.95
C ASP A 71 41.80 1.97 46.98
N LEU A 72 42.11 1.39 45.81
CA LEU A 72 42.59 0.01 45.71
C LEU A 72 44.06 -0.14 46.19
N LYS A 73 44.91 0.86 45.98
CA LYS A 73 46.33 0.87 46.40
C LYS A 73 46.57 1.36 47.83
N ASN A 74 45.55 1.86 48.54
CA ASN A 74 45.59 2.36 49.91
C ASN A 74 46.08 1.34 50.97
N LYS A 75 46.44 0.11 50.58
CA LYS A 75 47.19 -0.82 51.44
C LYS A 75 48.70 -0.60 51.43
N ILE A 76 49.28 0.09 50.44
CA ILE A 76 50.75 0.16 50.28
C ILE A 76 51.16 1.56 49.76
N ASN A 77 51.50 2.44 50.71
CA ASN A 77 52.52 3.50 50.63
C ASN A 77 52.12 5.00 50.49
N TYR A 78 52.74 5.82 51.37
CA TYR A 78 52.78 7.29 51.54
C TYR A 78 51.52 8.06 52.02
N LYS A 79 51.53 8.46 53.31
CA LYS A 79 50.49 9.24 54.01
C LYS A 79 50.20 10.63 53.41
N GLU A 80 51.17 11.25 52.74
CA GLU A 80 50.99 12.57 52.12
C GLU A 80 50.18 12.47 50.82
N ASN A 81 50.42 11.42 50.03
CA ASN A 81 49.65 11.15 48.81
C ASN A 81 48.19 10.80 49.12
N LYS A 82 47.94 10.17 50.26
CA LYS A 82 46.58 9.85 50.71
C LYS A 82 45.74 11.12 50.97
N LYS A 83 46.31 12.11 51.66
CA LYS A 83 45.63 13.38 51.94
C LYS A 83 45.38 14.20 50.67
N ILE A 84 46.33 14.16 49.73
CA ILE A 84 46.21 14.85 48.43
C ILE A 84 45.08 14.22 47.60
N VAL A 85 44.95 12.91 47.62
CA VAL A 85 43.88 12.19 46.89
C VAL A 85 42.52 12.39 47.57
N GLU A 86 42.46 12.34 48.90
CA GLU A 86 41.24 12.67 49.66
C GLU A 86 40.76 14.11 49.36
N SER A 87 41.67 15.09 49.35
CA SER A 87 41.31 16.46 48.96
C SER A 87 40.88 16.58 47.48
N LEU A 88 41.41 15.74 46.61
CA LEU A 88 41.05 15.73 45.19
C LEU A 88 39.67 15.09 44.96
N ASP A 89 39.32 14.06 45.74
CA ASP A 89 38.01 13.42 45.74
C ASP A 89 36.92 14.33 46.29
N GLU A 90 37.23 15.08 47.35
CA GLU A 90 36.34 16.11 47.88
C GLU A 90 36.11 17.22 46.85
N VAL A 91 37.14 17.65 46.12
CA VAL A 91 37.01 18.64 45.03
C VAL A 91 36.24 18.10 43.84
N LEU A 92 36.43 16.83 43.44
CA LEU A 92 35.68 16.19 42.34
C LEU A 92 34.20 16.00 42.70
N SER A 93 33.93 15.43 43.88
CA SER A 93 32.56 15.27 44.40
C SER A 93 31.87 16.62 44.54
N PHE A 94 32.62 17.66 44.91
CA PHE A 94 32.11 19.02 44.95
C PHE A 94 31.78 19.55 43.53
N ALA A 95 32.66 19.35 42.54
CA ALA A 95 32.41 19.79 41.17
C ALA A 95 31.17 19.10 40.55
N GLU A 96 30.99 17.80 40.80
CA GLU A 96 29.76 17.08 40.45
C GLU A 96 28.56 17.70 41.15
N SER A 97 28.65 17.96 42.46
CA SER A 97 27.57 18.57 43.23
C SER A 97 27.20 19.98 42.73
N LYS A 98 28.18 20.78 42.26
CA LYS A 98 27.94 22.10 41.66
C LYS A 98 27.10 21.99 40.38
N GLN A 99 27.36 20.98 39.56
CA GLN A 99 26.57 20.73 38.35
C GLN A 99 25.11 20.37 38.68
N TYR A 100 24.90 19.61 39.77
CA TYR A 100 23.56 19.31 40.30
C TYR A 100 22.91 20.50 41.03
N LEU A 101 23.68 21.48 41.48
CA LEU A 101 23.20 22.71 42.13
C LEU A 101 22.89 23.84 41.13
N ASN A 102 23.39 23.79 39.90
CA ASN A 102 23.08 24.79 38.85
C ASN A 102 21.66 24.67 38.26
N PHE A 103 20.75 23.91 38.89
CA PHE A 103 19.33 23.94 38.55
C PHE A 103 18.66 25.15 39.20
N HIS A 104 18.47 26.23 38.43
CA HIS A 104 17.62 27.34 38.82
C HIS A 104 16.16 27.05 38.43
N PRO A 105 15.19 27.07 39.36
CA PRO A 105 13.77 26.89 39.04
C PRO A 105 13.19 28.05 38.20
N THR A 106 13.94 29.11 37.95
CA THR A 106 13.51 30.27 37.15
C THR A 106 13.45 30.00 35.64
N ASP A 107 14.14 28.97 35.15
CA ASP A 107 14.09 28.56 33.73
C ASP A 107 12.78 27.84 33.35
N LEU A 108 11.89 27.61 34.34
CA LEU A 108 10.54 27.11 34.15
C LEU A 108 9.48 28.22 34.33
N SER A 109 9.84 29.49 34.10
CA SER A 109 8.82 30.51 33.86
C SER A 109 8.31 30.38 32.42
N LEU A 110 7.40 29.41 32.25
CA LEU A 110 6.49 29.36 31.12
C LEU A 110 5.93 30.76 30.85
N ASP A 111 5.97 31.10 29.57
CA ASP A 111 5.40 32.29 28.97
C ASP A 111 4.16 32.80 29.71
N LYS A 112 4.19 34.10 30.00
CA LYS A 112 3.01 34.92 30.28
C LYS A 112 1.86 34.46 29.38
N ASN A 113 0.81 33.88 29.96
CA ASN A 113 -0.58 34.08 29.53
C ASN A 113 -1.58 33.44 30.50
N ASN A 114 -2.55 34.27 30.85
CA ASN A 114 -3.86 33.98 31.46
C ASN A 114 -3.91 33.81 32.98
N TYR A 115 -4.27 34.94 33.61
CA TYR A 115 -5.27 35.06 34.67
C TYR A 115 -5.96 33.76 35.09
N ILE A 116 -5.85 33.44 36.38
CA ILE A 116 -6.94 33.19 37.35
C ILE A 116 -6.26 32.63 38.61
N PHE A 117 -5.75 33.50 39.47
CA PHE A 117 -5.88 33.45 40.93
C PHE A 117 -5.06 34.60 41.52
N ASP A 118 -5.70 35.76 41.58
CA ASP A 118 -5.24 36.86 42.40
C ASP A 118 -5.86 36.68 43.78
N SER A 119 -5.06 36.19 44.72
CA SER A 119 -5.11 36.52 46.16
C SER A 119 -4.27 35.51 46.94
N VAL A 120 -3.06 35.89 47.32
CA VAL A 120 -2.59 35.94 48.72
C VAL A 120 -1.14 36.43 48.71
N GLU A 121 -0.97 37.59 49.35
CA GLU A 121 0.25 38.15 49.93
C GLU A 121 1.47 38.42 49.03
N LYS A 122 1.62 39.73 48.75
CA LYS A 122 2.92 40.39 48.59
C LYS A 122 3.81 40.04 49.80
N VAL A 123 4.86 39.26 49.58
CA VAL A 123 6.04 39.23 50.44
C VAL A 123 7.25 39.58 49.58
N GLU A 124 8.08 40.43 50.15
CA GLU A 124 9.08 41.27 49.54
C GLU A 124 10.18 40.47 48.80
N THR A 125 10.54 41.01 47.64
CA THR A 125 11.72 40.65 46.87
C THR A 125 12.97 41.20 47.57
N GLU A 126 13.70 40.35 48.30
CA GLU A 126 15.10 40.58 48.65
C GLU A 126 15.94 39.32 48.40
N ASN A 127 16.71 39.33 47.30
CA ASN A 127 18.01 38.65 47.11
C ASN A 127 18.20 37.24 47.69
N VAL A 128 17.33 36.29 47.35
CA VAL A 128 17.58 34.88 47.66
C VAL A 128 17.95 34.11 46.39
N THR A 129 19.23 34.14 46.00
CA THR A 129 19.81 33.12 45.12
C THR A 129 20.11 31.85 45.94
N THR A 130 19.12 31.32 46.66
CA THR A 130 19.27 30.02 47.29
C THR A 130 18.94 28.96 46.27
N THR A 131 19.93 28.18 45.89
CA THR A 131 19.70 26.84 45.35
C THR A 131 18.85 26.04 46.35
N LEU A 132 18.15 25.01 45.87
CA LEU A 132 17.17 24.15 46.59
C LEU A 132 17.57 23.69 48.01
N LEU A 133 18.85 23.80 48.40
CA LEU A 133 19.42 23.39 49.67
C LEU A 133 19.94 24.53 50.56
N GLY A 134 19.71 25.82 50.20
CA GLY A 134 20.08 26.95 51.06
C GLY A 134 21.58 27.23 51.19
N LEU A 135 22.42 26.63 50.35
CA LEU A 135 23.86 26.89 50.29
C LEU A 135 24.16 28.06 49.36
N THR A 136 24.85 29.07 49.88
CA THR A 136 25.30 30.23 49.10
C THR A 136 26.53 29.89 48.27
N GLU A 137 26.50 30.21 46.96
CA GLU A 137 27.62 29.95 46.02
C GLU A 137 28.97 30.49 46.54
N VAL A 138 28.92 31.58 47.30
CA VAL A 138 30.07 32.25 47.93
C VAL A 138 30.74 31.42 49.06
N GLU A 139 29.98 30.65 49.84
CA GLU A 139 30.52 29.79 50.89
C GLU A 139 31.20 28.54 50.33
N LEU A 140 30.65 28.03 49.23
CA LEU A 140 31.23 26.92 48.49
C LEU A 140 32.55 27.34 47.82
N ILE A 141 32.59 28.53 47.20
CA ILE A 141 33.82 29.07 46.60
C ILE A 141 34.92 29.24 47.65
N LYS A 142 34.62 29.77 48.84
CA LYS A 142 35.61 29.91 49.93
C LYS A 142 36.19 28.57 50.40
N ARG A 143 35.40 27.50 50.42
CA ARG A 143 35.89 26.16 50.79
C ARG A 143 36.80 25.57 49.72
N ILE A 144 36.50 25.80 48.45
CA ILE A 144 37.33 25.41 47.31
C ILE A 144 38.65 26.18 47.29
N GLU A 145 38.62 27.49 47.55
CA GLU A 145 39.83 28.33 47.55
C GLU A 145 40.86 27.86 48.58
N ASN A 146 40.41 27.45 49.77
CA ASN A 146 41.29 26.94 50.82
C ASN A 146 41.93 25.58 50.45
N GLU A 147 41.17 24.66 49.85
CA GLU A 147 41.69 23.35 49.40
C GLU A 147 42.58 23.48 48.15
N LEU A 148 42.24 24.39 47.23
CA LEU A 148 43.08 24.72 46.07
C LEU A 148 44.40 25.40 46.47
N GLU A 149 44.39 26.20 47.54
CA GLU A 149 45.61 26.82 48.09
C GLU A 149 46.53 25.76 48.72
N TYR A 150 45.97 24.74 49.38
CA TYR A 150 46.71 23.59 49.91
C TYR A 150 47.31 22.71 48.79
N LEU A 151 46.57 22.48 47.71
CA LEU A 151 47.04 21.80 46.49
C LEU A 151 48.04 22.64 45.68
N SER A 152 48.05 23.97 45.81
CA SER A 152 48.99 24.84 45.11
C SER A 152 50.33 25.00 45.84
N LYS A 153 50.36 24.83 47.16
CA LYS A 153 51.58 24.95 48.00
C LYS A 153 52.39 23.65 48.12
N SER A 154 51.84 22.53 47.68
CA SER A 154 52.48 21.22 47.76
C SER A 154 52.88 20.73 46.36
N ASN A 155 53.95 19.92 46.25
CA ASN A 155 54.41 19.25 45.02
C ASN A 155 53.38 18.25 44.42
N SER A 156 52.11 18.40 44.77
CA SER A 156 50.96 17.59 44.42
C SER A 156 50.51 17.80 42.97
N LYS A 157 50.57 19.04 42.44
CA LYS A 157 50.26 19.31 41.02
C LYS A 157 51.22 18.59 40.07
N GLU A 158 52.52 18.60 40.37
CA GLU A 158 53.52 17.88 39.58
C GLU A 158 53.36 16.36 39.69
N PHE A 159 53.00 15.85 40.87
CA PHE A 159 52.73 14.43 41.06
C PHE A 159 51.47 13.96 40.32
N ILE A 160 50.39 14.75 40.34
CA ILE A 160 49.15 14.46 39.62
C ILE A 160 49.40 14.52 38.12
N LEU A 161 50.10 15.54 37.62
CA LEU A 161 50.43 15.67 36.20
C LEU A 161 51.27 14.48 35.71
N ASN A 162 52.35 14.12 36.43
CA ASN A 162 53.18 12.96 36.10
C ASN A 162 52.39 11.62 36.17
N SER A 163 51.43 11.51 37.08
CA SER A 163 50.58 10.33 37.22
C SER A 163 49.56 10.22 36.09
N VAL A 164 48.99 11.35 35.65
CA VAL A 164 48.09 11.45 34.50
C VAL A 164 48.85 11.14 33.21
N GLU A 165 50.01 11.76 33.00
CA GLU A 165 50.86 11.54 31.84
C GLU A 165 51.35 10.08 31.74
N SER A 166 51.80 9.49 32.85
CA SER A 166 52.23 8.08 32.85
C SER A 166 51.08 7.09 32.60
N LYS A 167 49.84 7.45 32.92
CA LYS A 167 48.65 6.64 32.58
C LYS A 167 48.21 6.81 31.14
N LEU A 168 48.15 8.04 30.65
CA LEU A 168 47.81 8.34 29.25
C LEU A 168 48.82 7.68 28.31
N THR A 169 50.11 7.76 28.63
CA THR A 169 51.16 7.07 27.86
C THR A 169 50.97 5.56 27.87
N ARG A 170 50.61 4.93 29.00
CA ARG A 170 50.27 3.49 29.05
C ARG A 170 49.04 3.14 28.21
N GLN A 171 47.97 3.92 28.28
CA GLN A 171 46.77 3.68 27.46
C GLN A 171 47.09 3.80 25.97
N CYS A 172 47.87 4.82 25.57
CA CYS A 172 48.36 4.95 24.20
C CYS A 172 49.26 3.77 23.78
N GLU A 173 50.14 3.31 24.67
CA GLU A 173 50.99 2.14 24.45
C GLU A 173 50.17 0.85 24.29
N ASP A 174 49.10 0.65 25.07
CA ASP A 174 48.27 -0.54 25.00
C ASP A 174 47.40 -0.57 23.73
N ILE A 175 46.87 0.60 23.31
CA ILE A 175 46.18 0.75 22.02
C ILE A 175 47.15 0.47 20.87
N ALA A 176 48.37 1.00 20.94
CA ALA A 176 49.40 0.74 19.94
C ALA A 176 49.83 -0.74 19.92
N LYS A 177 49.98 -1.39 21.08
CA LYS A 177 50.27 -2.82 21.17
C LYS A 177 49.17 -3.66 20.52
N PHE A 178 47.90 -3.35 20.78
CA PHE A 178 46.77 -4.07 20.17
C PHE A 178 46.75 -3.97 18.64
N TYR A 179 47.11 -2.80 18.10
CA TYR A 179 47.12 -2.58 16.66
C TYR A 179 48.38 -3.15 15.96
N TYR A 180 49.56 -2.99 16.58
CA TYR A 180 50.86 -3.35 15.99
C TYR A 180 51.42 -4.69 16.48
N THR A 181 50.60 -5.57 17.07
CA THR A 181 50.99 -6.85 17.72
C THR A 181 52.04 -7.70 17.00
N VAL A 182 52.23 -7.55 15.69
CA VAL A 182 53.23 -8.27 14.88
C VAL A 182 54.67 -7.74 15.05
N GLU A 183 54.90 -6.49 15.50
CA GLU A 183 56.25 -5.86 15.54
C GLU A 183 56.81 -5.60 16.96
N VAL A 184 56.11 -5.99 18.04
CA VAL A 184 56.36 -5.46 19.40
C VAL A 184 57.27 -6.33 20.28
N THR A 185 58.15 -7.16 19.74
CA THR A 185 59.12 -7.87 20.61
C THR A 185 60.32 -7.01 21.00
N ASN A 186 60.58 -5.86 20.34
CA ASN A 186 61.76 -5.03 20.63
C ASN A 186 61.60 -3.54 20.22
N THR A 187 60.65 -2.78 20.80
CA THR A 187 60.59 -1.33 20.52
C THR A 187 60.55 -0.47 21.78
N ASN A 188 61.44 0.53 21.81
CA ASN A 188 61.56 1.56 22.85
C ASN A 188 60.23 2.34 23.02
N PRO A 189 59.90 2.83 24.23
CA PRO A 189 58.67 3.58 24.50
C PRO A 189 58.49 4.82 23.61
N LYS A 190 59.59 5.45 23.19
CA LYS A 190 59.58 6.56 22.21
C LYS A 190 59.10 6.16 20.81
N LEU A 191 59.37 4.92 20.37
CA LEU A 191 58.90 4.41 19.08
C LEU A 191 57.42 4.01 19.14
N LEU A 192 56.95 3.53 20.29
CA LEU A 192 55.52 3.28 20.54
C LEU A 192 54.72 4.58 20.53
N ALA A 193 55.21 5.65 21.17
CA ALA A 193 54.58 6.97 21.12
C ALA A 193 54.55 7.55 19.69
N ALA A 194 55.64 7.40 18.93
CA ALA A 194 55.67 7.79 17.52
C ALA A 194 54.69 6.96 16.66
N LYS A 195 54.59 5.64 16.90
CA LYS A 195 53.62 4.77 16.22
C LYS A 195 52.17 5.09 16.61
N ALA A 196 51.91 5.46 17.87
CA ALA A 196 50.59 5.90 18.32
C ALA A 196 50.14 7.17 17.58
N SER A 197 51.05 8.13 17.32
CA SER A 197 50.72 9.32 16.51
C SER A 197 50.45 9.02 15.03
N GLN A 198 51.02 7.93 14.50
CA GLN A 198 50.77 7.47 13.12
C GLN A 198 49.49 6.66 13.00
N LEU A 199 48.98 6.12 14.11
CA LEU A 199 47.76 5.31 14.15
C LEU A 199 46.53 6.10 13.69
N ASP A 200 46.43 7.39 14.02
CA ASP A 200 45.31 8.24 13.60
C ASP A 200 45.24 8.37 12.07
N LYS A 201 46.39 8.56 11.41
CA LYS A 201 46.45 8.61 9.93
C LYS A 201 46.02 7.28 9.29
N ILE A 202 46.44 6.15 9.87
CA ILE A 202 46.09 4.81 9.37
C ILE A 202 44.60 4.52 9.63
N LEU A 203 44.09 4.93 10.79
CA LEU A 203 42.69 4.78 11.16
C LEU A 203 41.81 5.59 10.21
N ASN A 204 42.15 6.84 9.95
CA ASN A 204 41.43 7.69 9.00
C ASN A 204 41.46 7.11 7.58
N HIS A 205 42.60 6.58 7.13
CA HIS A 205 42.68 5.87 5.84
C HIS A 205 41.74 4.66 5.78
N LYS A 206 41.75 3.80 6.81
CA LYS A 206 40.84 2.64 6.89
C LYS A 206 39.37 3.04 6.98
N LEU A 207 39.07 4.13 7.68
CA LEU A 207 37.73 4.67 7.77
C LEU A 207 37.26 5.12 6.38
N GLU A 208 38.13 5.74 5.58
CA GLU A 208 37.79 6.08 4.20
C GLU A 208 37.69 4.87 3.28
N GLU A 209 38.56 3.86 3.43
CA GLU A 209 38.39 2.59 2.71
C GLU A 209 37.04 1.93 3.03
N LEU A 210 36.64 1.93 4.30
CA LEU A 210 35.33 1.41 4.73
C LEU A 210 34.18 2.25 4.16
N ARG A 211 34.31 3.58 4.12
CA ARG A 211 33.31 4.46 3.49
C ARG A 211 33.17 4.16 2.00
N ILE A 212 34.27 4.07 1.27
CA ILE A 212 34.27 3.73 -0.16
C ILE A 212 33.70 2.34 -0.39
N SER A 213 34.09 1.36 0.44
CA SER A 213 33.55 -0.01 0.38
C SER A 213 32.04 -0.02 0.61
N LYS A 214 31.54 0.71 1.61
CA LYS A 214 30.10 0.86 1.88
C LYS A 214 29.37 1.48 0.69
N ILE A 215 29.93 2.52 0.07
CA ILE A 215 29.37 3.14 -1.14
C ILE A 215 29.34 2.13 -2.30
N ASN A 216 30.40 1.34 -2.48
CA ASN A 216 30.48 0.33 -3.54
C ASN A 216 29.47 -0.81 -3.32
N ILE A 217 29.24 -1.24 -2.08
CA ILE A 217 28.21 -2.23 -1.74
C ILE A 217 26.83 -1.72 -2.16
N VAL A 218 26.50 -0.47 -1.83
CA VAL A 218 25.21 0.13 -2.21
C VAL A 218 25.08 0.25 -3.73
N LYS A 219 26.13 0.69 -4.43
CA LYS A 219 26.15 0.73 -5.91
C LYS A 219 25.93 -0.66 -6.52
N ASN A 220 26.57 -1.69 -5.97
CA ASN A 220 26.42 -3.06 -6.44
C ASN A 220 25.00 -3.59 -6.19
N GLN A 221 24.36 -3.25 -5.06
CA GLN A 221 22.96 -3.60 -4.80
C GLN A 221 22.02 -2.95 -5.82
N ILE A 222 22.22 -1.68 -6.15
CA ILE A 222 21.43 -0.99 -7.18
C ILE A 222 21.61 -1.66 -8.54
N ARG A 223 22.87 -1.94 -8.94
CA ARG A 223 23.16 -2.62 -10.21
C ARG A 223 22.55 -4.02 -10.28
N LEU A 224 22.53 -4.75 -9.16
CA LEU A 224 21.84 -6.05 -9.07
C LEU A 224 20.34 -5.87 -9.27
N GLY A 225 19.73 -4.87 -8.62
CA GLY A 225 18.31 -4.54 -8.76
C GLY A 225 17.92 -4.17 -10.19
N GLU A 226 18.73 -3.36 -10.87
CA GLU A 226 18.55 -3.01 -12.28
C GLU A 226 18.58 -4.27 -13.15
N ARG A 227 19.59 -5.13 -12.96
CA ARG A 227 19.73 -6.37 -13.72
C ARG A 227 18.58 -7.35 -13.48
N ILE A 228 18.08 -7.46 -12.25
CA ILE A 228 16.89 -8.28 -11.93
C ILE A 228 15.66 -7.73 -12.66
N THR A 229 15.50 -6.40 -12.66
CA THR A 229 14.37 -5.75 -13.36
C THR A 229 14.43 -6.01 -14.86
N ASP A 230 15.62 -5.94 -15.46
CA ASP A 230 15.83 -6.28 -16.86
C ASP A 230 15.46 -7.75 -17.15
N TYR A 231 15.90 -8.70 -16.31
CA TYR A 231 15.52 -10.10 -16.45
C TYR A 231 14.00 -10.31 -16.34
N LEU A 232 13.34 -9.64 -15.40
CA LEU A 232 11.89 -9.71 -15.23
C LEU A 232 11.15 -9.11 -16.43
N ASN A 233 11.65 -8.02 -17.01
CA ASN A 233 11.09 -7.42 -18.20
C ASN A 233 11.19 -8.36 -19.41
N VAL A 234 12.35 -8.99 -19.63
CA VAL A 234 12.52 -9.99 -20.69
C VAL A 234 11.58 -11.18 -20.48
N MET A 235 11.45 -11.68 -19.25
CA MET A 235 10.49 -12.76 -18.94
C MET A 235 9.05 -12.34 -19.23
N LYS A 236 8.67 -11.11 -18.90
CA LYS A 236 7.34 -10.56 -19.20
C LYS A 236 7.09 -10.47 -20.70
N GLU A 237 8.08 -10.03 -21.49
CA GLU A 237 7.97 -10.00 -22.95
C GLU A 237 7.81 -11.39 -23.56
N ILE A 238 8.57 -12.38 -23.07
CA ILE A 238 8.45 -13.77 -23.51
C ILE A 238 7.06 -14.30 -23.16
N LEU A 239 6.58 -14.06 -21.95
CA LEU A 239 5.25 -14.48 -21.52
C LEU A 239 4.15 -13.83 -22.38
N ALA A 240 4.26 -12.53 -22.69
CA ALA A 240 3.31 -11.85 -23.56
C ALA A 240 3.33 -12.41 -24.99
N LYS A 241 4.51 -12.71 -25.55
CA LYS A 241 4.65 -13.37 -26.86
C LYS A 241 4.03 -14.77 -26.85
N LEU A 242 4.27 -15.56 -25.80
CA LEU A 242 3.72 -16.90 -25.65
C LEU A 242 2.21 -16.87 -25.45
N TRP A 243 1.69 -15.89 -24.71
CA TRP A 243 0.26 -15.65 -24.58
C TRP A 243 -0.37 -15.33 -25.93
N ASN A 244 0.18 -14.36 -26.67
CA ASN A 244 -0.31 -14.00 -28.00
C ASN A 244 -0.26 -15.19 -28.97
N LEU A 245 0.81 -16.00 -28.93
CA LEU A 245 0.92 -17.21 -29.74
C LEU A 245 -0.17 -18.23 -29.37
N THR A 246 -0.41 -18.41 -28.07
CA THR A 246 -1.45 -19.33 -27.57
C THR A 246 -2.83 -18.83 -27.95
N GLU A 247 -3.07 -17.52 -27.87
CA GLU A 247 -4.32 -16.87 -28.27
C GLU A 247 -4.55 -17.02 -29.78
N GLU A 248 -3.55 -16.70 -30.60
CA GLU A 248 -3.63 -16.89 -32.05
C GLU A 248 -3.84 -18.36 -32.42
N PHE A 249 -3.09 -19.28 -31.82
CA PHE A 249 -3.23 -20.70 -32.14
C PHE A 249 -4.58 -21.26 -31.67
N LYS A 250 -4.97 -21.02 -30.42
CA LYS A 250 -6.19 -21.60 -29.86
C LYS A 250 -7.45 -20.95 -30.44
N PHE A 251 -7.46 -19.65 -30.68
CA PHE A 251 -8.66 -18.99 -31.21
C PHE A 251 -8.68 -18.99 -32.73
N ARG A 252 -7.61 -18.53 -33.41
CA ARG A 252 -7.65 -18.39 -34.87
C ARG A 252 -7.65 -19.75 -35.56
N HIS A 253 -6.76 -20.67 -35.16
CA HIS A 253 -6.66 -21.95 -35.85
C HIS A 253 -7.88 -22.86 -35.57
N GLU A 254 -8.34 -22.98 -34.33
CA GLU A 254 -9.54 -23.77 -34.03
C GLU A 254 -10.80 -23.14 -34.63
N PHE A 255 -10.90 -21.81 -34.65
CA PHE A 255 -12.02 -21.13 -35.31
C PHE A 255 -12.02 -21.38 -36.82
N GLU A 256 -10.88 -21.25 -37.49
CA GLU A 256 -10.76 -21.54 -38.92
C GLU A 256 -11.07 -23.01 -39.22
N LYS A 257 -10.57 -23.95 -38.41
CA LYS A 257 -10.87 -25.36 -38.54
C LYS A 257 -12.37 -25.63 -38.37
N ASN A 258 -13.00 -25.06 -37.33
CA ASN A 258 -14.44 -25.20 -37.11
C ASN A 258 -15.26 -24.55 -38.21
N ARG A 259 -14.81 -23.42 -38.77
CA ARG A 259 -15.45 -22.77 -39.90
C ARG A 259 -15.42 -23.67 -41.14
N ILE A 260 -14.24 -24.16 -41.52
CA ILE A 260 -14.09 -25.08 -42.67
C ILE A 260 -14.92 -26.35 -42.46
N PHE A 261 -14.93 -26.89 -41.25
CA PHE A 261 -15.75 -28.04 -40.88
C PHE A 261 -17.24 -27.73 -41.06
N ASN A 262 -17.73 -26.62 -40.51
CA ASN A 262 -19.13 -26.21 -40.65
C ASN A 262 -19.52 -25.96 -42.10
N ASP A 263 -18.65 -25.33 -42.90
CA ASP A 263 -18.87 -25.10 -44.33
C ASP A 263 -18.99 -26.45 -45.07
N TYR A 264 -18.09 -27.39 -44.79
CA TYR A 264 -18.14 -28.75 -45.33
C TYR A 264 -19.46 -29.46 -44.98
N PHE A 265 -19.90 -29.42 -43.72
CA PHE A 265 -21.18 -30.04 -43.32
C PHE A 265 -22.38 -29.31 -43.92
N SER A 266 -22.35 -27.98 -44.03
CA SER A 266 -23.39 -27.20 -44.69
C SER A 266 -23.56 -27.64 -46.15
N ASP A 267 -22.46 -27.79 -46.87
CA ASP A 267 -22.49 -28.23 -48.27
C ASP A 267 -22.89 -29.70 -48.42
N LEU A 268 -22.47 -30.56 -47.48
CA LEU A 268 -22.92 -31.95 -47.42
C LEU A 268 -24.43 -32.03 -47.19
N VAL A 269 -24.97 -31.25 -46.24
CA VAL A 269 -26.42 -31.18 -45.98
C VAL A 269 -27.17 -30.63 -47.19
N LYS A 270 -26.68 -29.57 -47.84
CA LYS A 270 -27.26 -29.07 -49.10
C LYS A 270 -27.27 -30.13 -50.19
N SER A 271 -26.19 -30.90 -50.33
CA SER A 271 -26.09 -32.00 -51.29
C SER A 271 -27.11 -33.10 -51.01
N ILE A 272 -27.26 -33.52 -49.74
CA ILE A 272 -28.29 -34.50 -49.34
C ILE A 272 -29.69 -33.95 -49.60
N LEU A 273 -29.96 -32.70 -49.25
CA LEU A 273 -31.25 -32.06 -49.48
C LEU A 273 -31.58 -31.98 -50.98
N LEU A 274 -30.58 -31.69 -51.82
CA LEU A 274 -30.71 -31.72 -53.27
C LEU A 274 -31.04 -33.13 -53.76
N LYS A 275 -30.32 -34.15 -53.28
CA LYS A 275 -30.60 -35.56 -53.60
C LYS A 275 -32.01 -35.98 -53.20
N LEU A 276 -32.48 -35.58 -52.01
CA LEU A 276 -33.85 -35.84 -51.57
C LEU A 276 -34.88 -35.13 -52.44
N LYS A 277 -34.63 -33.88 -52.87
CA LYS A 277 -35.50 -33.17 -53.81
C LYS A 277 -35.57 -33.87 -55.17
N VAL A 278 -34.44 -34.35 -55.68
CA VAL A 278 -34.38 -35.12 -56.93
C VAL A 278 -35.17 -36.42 -56.79
N LEU A 279 -34.96 -37.17 -55.71
CA LEU A 279 -35.73 -38.39 -55.41
C LEU A 279 -37.23 -38.11 -55.31
N ARG A 280 -37.63 -37.01 -54.66
CA ARG A 280 -39.03 -36.59 -54.59
C ARG A 280 -39.59 -36.30 -55.98
N LEU A 281 -38.86 -35.57 -56.82
CA LEU A 281 -39.28 -35.27 -58.18
C LEU A 281 -39.38 -36.54 -59.03
N GLN A 282 -38.42 -37.45 -58.90
CA GLN A 282 -38.44 -38.73 -59.59
C GLN A 282 -39.64 -39.58 -59.16
N ALA A 283 -39.96 -39.62 -57.86
CA ALA A 283 -41.15 -40.29 -57.35
C ALA A 283 -42.44 -39.64 -57.89
N LEU A 284 -42.51 -38.30 -57.92
CA LEU A 284 -43.65 -37.58 -58.50
C LEU A 284 -43.81 -37.86 -59.99
N THR A 285 -42.73 -37.85 -60.77
CA THR A 285 -42.77 -38.19 -62.21
C THR A 285 -43.19 -39.65 -62.43
N ASN A 286 -42.78 -40.56 -61.55
CA ASN A 286 -43.19 -41.97 -61.63
C ASN A 286 -44.67 -42.18 -61.26
N ILE A 287 -45.20 -41.43 -60.29
CA ILE A 287 -46.60 -41.54 -59.85
C ILE A 287 -47.54 -40.82 -60.82
N TYR A 288 -47.14 -39.64 -61.28
CA TYR A 288 -47.88 -38.81 -62.21
C TYR A 288 -47.33 -38.98 -63.62
N ASP A 289 -47.56 -40.15 -64.18
CA ASP A 289 -47.35 -40.35 -65.61
C ASP A 289 -48.31 -39.45 -66.41
N LYS A 290 -47.91 -39.09 -67.63
CA LYS A 290 -48.64 -38.16 -68.51
C LYS A 290 -50.09 -38.59 -68.72
N GLN A 291 -50.35 -39.90 -68.80
CA GLN A 291 -51.68 -40.47 -68.92
C GLN A 291 -52.52 -40.28 -67.65
N ILE A 292 -51.91 -40.41 -66.47
CA ILE A 292 -52.60 -40.22 -65.18
C ILE A 292 -52.94 -38.74 -64.98
N VAL A 293 -52.05 -37.82 -65.37
CA VAL A 293 -52.32 -36.38 -65.30
C VAL A 293 -53.45 -35.96 -66.25
N GLU A 294 -53.48 -36.48 -67.47
CA GLU A 294 -54.55 -36.20 -68.44
C GLU A 294 -55.92 -36.70 -67.92
N SER A 295 -55.97 -37.92 -67.39
CA SER A 295 -57.21 -38.46 -66.78
C SER A 295 -57.64 -37.69 -65.53
N LEU A 296 -56.71 -37.29 -64.67
CA LEU A 296 -57.02 -36.47 -63.49
C LEU A 296 -57.58 -35.09 -63.87
N ASN A 297 -57.08 -34.49 -64.95
CA ASN A 297 -57.59 -33.22 -65.48
C ASN A 297 -59.01 -33.34 -66.04
N VAL A 298 -59.34 -34.46 -66.69
CA VAL A 298 -60.72 -34.75 -67.13
C VAL A 298 -61.64 -34.87 -65.92
N ILE A 299 -61.24 -35.64 -64.90
CA ILE A 299 -62.02 -35.78 -63.66
C ILE A 299 -62.21 -34.42 -62.98
N LYS A 300 -61.15 -33.60 -62.89
CA LYS A 300 -61.23 -32.25 -62.31
C LYS A 300 -62.23 -31.36 -63.05
N LYS A 301 -62.22 -31.38 -64.39
CA LYS A 301 -63.19 -30.60 -65.19
C LYS A 301 -64.63 -31.02 -64.88
N ASN A 302 -64.90 -32.32 -64.88
CA ASN A 302 -66.23 -32.85 -64.58
C ASN A 302 -66.69 -32.49 -63.16
N LEU A 303 -65.81 -32.59 -62.16
CA LEU A 303 -66.16 -32.21 -60.78
C LEU A 303 -66.43 -30.72 -60.61
N VAL A 304 -65.68 -29.87 -61.30
CA VAL A 304 -65.91 -28.41 -61.29
C VAL A 304 -67.22 -28.06 -62.00
N GLU A 305 -67.55 -28.76 -63.08
CA GLU A 305 -68.85 -28.61 -63.76
C GLU A 305 -70.00 -29.01 -62.82
N GLU A 306 -69.92 -30.17 -62.17
CA GLU A 306 -70.90 -30.61 -61.17
C GLU A 306 -71.02 -29.65 -59.98
N GLU A 307 -69.90 -29.14 -59.44
CA GLU A 307 -69.92 -28.17 -58.34
C GLU A 307 -70.61 -26.87 -58.75
N ASN A 308 -70.33 -26.39 -59.96
CA ASN A 308 -70.99 -25.20 -60.51
C ASN A 308 -72.49 -25.44 -60.69
N GLU A 309 -72.90 -26.61 -61.19
CA GLU A 309 -74.31 -26.98 -61.29
C GLU A 309 -74.98 -26.98 -59.92
N LYS A 310 -74.40 -27.65 -58.92
CA LYS A 310 -74.95 -27.66 -57.55
C LYS A 310 -74.99 -26.25 -56.94
N SER A 311 -73.97 -25.42 -57.16
CA SER A 311 -73.91 -24.03 -56.69
C SER A 311 -75.01 -23.18 -57.33
N THR A 312 -75.27 -23.34 -58.63
CA THR A 312 -76.39 -22.64 -59.30
C THR A 312 -77.74 -23.10 -58.76
N ILE A 313 -77.92 -24.39 -58.49
CA ILE A 313 -79.14 -24.93 -57.87
C ILE A 313 -79.32 -24.38 -56.45
N LEU A 314 -78.26 -24.34 -55.64
CA LEU A 314 -78.30 -23.76 -54.29
C LEU A 314 -78.65 -22.27 -54.31
N LYS A 315 -78.04 -21.48 -55.20
CA LYS A 315 -78.39 -20.07 -55.38
C LYS A 315 -79.86 -19.92 -55.78
N ARG A 316 -80.36 -20.77 -56.67
CA ARG A 316 -81.77 -20.77 -57.06
C ARG A 316 -82.71 -21.11 -55.89
N LEU A 317 -82.36 -22.09 -55.07
CA LEU A 317 -83.13 -22.46 -53.88
C LEU A 317 -83.11 -21.36 -52.83
N ASN A 318 -81.95 -20.74 -52.58
CA ASN A 318 -81.83 -19.61 -51.66
C ASN A 318 -82.64 -18.41 -52.14
N ASN A 319 -82.68 -18.12 -53.44
CA ASN A 319 -83.52 -17.05 -53.98
C ASN A 319 -85.01 -17.34 -53.72
N LYS A 320 -85.46 -18.57 -53.95
CA LYS A 320 -86.84 -18.98 -53.62
C LYS A 320 -87.14 -18.90 -52.12
N LEU A 321 -86.17 -19.27 -51.28
CA LEU A 321 -86.33 -19.18 -49.82
C LEU A 321 -86.39 -17.73 -49.36
N MET A 322 -85.57 -16.85 -49.95
CA MET A 322 -85.64 -15.39 -49.74
C MET A 322 -86.98 -14.81 -50.21
N GLU A 323 -87.52 -15.25 -51.34
CA GLU A 323 -88.87 -14.88 -51.77
C GLU A 323 -89.90 -15.27 -50.69
N TYR A 324 -89.86 -16.51 -50.18
CA TYR A 324 -90.76 -16.93 -49.11
C TYR A 324 -90.56 -16.15 -47.80
N GLN A 325 -89.32 -15.84 -47.41
CA GLN A 325 -89.02 -15.04 -46.22
C GLN A 325 -89.46 -13.58 -46.37
N SER A 326 -89.43 -13.02 -47.59
CA SER A 326 -89.86 -11.64 -47.84
C SER A 326 -91.37 -11.43 -47.70
N ILE A 327 -92.16 -12.51 -47.77
CA ILE A 327 -93.61 -12.53 -47.50
C ILE A 327 -93.88 -12.65 -45.98
N GLY A 328 -92.81 -12.59 -45.16
CA GLY A 328 -92.72 -13.02 -43.77
C GLY A 328 -93.73 -12.43 -42.78
N ASP A 329 -94.08 -11.15 -42.85
CA ASP A 329 -94.94 -10.58 -41.79
C ASP A 329 -96.43 -10.86 -42.02
N GLU A 330 -96.90 -10.81 -43.28
CA GLU A 330 -98.31 -11.10 -43.62
C GLU A 330 -98.58 -12.61 -43.58
N PHE A 331 -97.64 -13.43 -44.05
CA PHE A 331 -97.80 -14.88 -44.01
C PHE A 331 -97.72 -15.44 -42.59
N GLU A 332 -96.86 -14.89 -41.73
CA GLU A 332 -96.75 -15.35 -40.35
C GLU A 332 -98.00 -14.99 -39.54
N GLN A 333 -98.64 -13.84 -39.80
CA GLN A 333 -99.97 -13.52 -39.25
C GLN A 333 -101.05 -14.49 -39.73
N ILE A 334 -101.11 -14.81 -41.02
CA ILE A 334 -102.07 -15.78 -41.57
C ILE A 334 -101.83 -17.18 -40.97
N VAL A 335 -100.58 -17.59 -40.81
CA VAL A 335 -100.23 -18.89 -40.20
C VAL A 335 -100.59 -18.90 -38.71
N GLN A 336 -100.39 -17.81 -37.97
CA GLN A 336 -100.82 -17.68 -36.58
C GLN A 336 -102.35 -17.73 -36.44
N GLU A 337 -103.08 -17.02 -37.28
CA GLU A 337 -104.55 -17.07 -37.32
C GLU A 337 -105.03 -18.48 -37.66
N TYR A 338 -104.45 -19.13 -38.67
CA TYR A 338 -104.79 -20.50 -39.03
C TYR A 338 -104.48 -21.49 -37.90
N LEU A 339 -103.36 -21.34 -37.19
CA LEU A 339 -103.02 -22.16 -36.03
C LEU A 339 -104.00 -21.94 -34.88
N ASN A 340 -104.43 -20.71 -34.63
CA ASN A 340 -105.45 -20.40 -33.63
C ASN A 340 -106.80 -21.02 -33.99
N ILE A 341 -107.24 -20.87 -35.25
CA ILE A 341 -108.47 -21.50 -35.76
C ILE A 341 -108.37 -23.02 -35.63
N THR A 342 -107.23 -23.63 -35.96
CA THR A 342 -107.05 -25.09 -35.86
C THR A 342 -107.12 -25.56 -34.41
N LYS A 343 -106.51 -24.83 -33.47
CA LYS A 343 -106.64 -25.11 -32.03
C LYS A 343 -108.07 -24.94 -31.53
N GLU A 344 -108.77 -23.89 -31.96
CA GLU A 344 -110.18 -23.70 -31.63
C GLU A 344 -111.02 -24.87 -32.15
N ILE A 345 -110.83 -25.29 -33.40
CA ILE A 345 -111.49 -26.47 -33.97
C ILE A 345 -111.18 -27.73 -33.15
N GLU A 346 -109.93 -27.91 -32.70
CA GLU A 346 -109.53 -29.06 -31.90
C GLU A 346 -110.18 -29.03 -30.50
N THR A 347 -110.21 -27.88 -29.84
CA THR A 347 -110.93 -27.72 -28.55
C THR A 347 -112.42 -27.94 -28.68
N ILE A 348 -113.06 -27.39 -29.71
CA ILE A 348 -114.49 -27.61 -30.00
C ILE A 348 -114.74 -29.08 -30.30
N LYS A 349 -113.85 -29.73 -31.05
CA LYS A 349 -113.97 -31.16 -31.37
C LYS A 349 -113.82 -32.03 -30.12
N ASP A 350 -112.90 -31.68 -29.22
CA ASP A 350 -112.74 -32.37 -27.95
C ASP A 350 -113.91 -32.12 -26.99
N ASP A 351 -114.49 -30.91 -26.98
CA ASP A 351 -115.71 -30.59 -26.24
C ASP A 351 -116.92 -31.35 -26.80
N ILE A 352 -117.07 -31.43 -28.12
CA ILE A 352 -118.10 -32.25 -28.79
C ILE A 352 -117.92 -33.73 -28.41
N ARG A 353 -116.68 -34.24 -28.38
CA ARG A 353 -116.41 -35.63 -27.93
C ARG A 353 -116.75 -35.85 -26.47
N ARG A 354 -116.50 -34.87 -25.59
CA ARG A 354 -116.88 -34.95 -24.16
C ARG A 354 -118.39 -34.88 -23.93
N ILE A 355 -119.11 -34.11 -24.73
CA ILE A 355 -120.57 -33.98 -24.64
C ILE A 355 -121.26 -35.23 -25.21
N ASN A 356 -120.80 -35.76 -26.36
CA ASN A 356 -121.35 -36.98 -26.95
C ASN A 356 -120.92 -38.28 -26.23
N GLY A 357 -119.95 -38.22 -25.31
CA GLY A 357 -119.55 -39.34 -24.45
C GLY A 357 -120.32 -39.44 -23.12
N LYS A 358 -121.34 -38.59 -22.91
CA LYS A 358 -122.18 -38.54 -21.69
C LYS A 358 -123.65 -38.92 -21.93
N GLU A 359 -123.99 -39.44 -23.11
CA GLU A 359 -125.29 -40.08 -23.40
C GLU A 359 -125.09 -41.57 -23.71
N GLU A 360 -124.72 -42.36 -22.70
CA GLU A 360 -125.18 -43.74 -22.50
C GLU A 360 -125.41 -44.00 -21.00
#